data_AF-A0A6A5KHS0-F1
#
_entry.id   AF-A0A6A5KHS0-F1
#
_cell.length_a   1.000
_cell.length_b   1.000
_cell.length_c   1.000
_cell.angle_alpha   90.00
_cell.angle_beta   90.00
_cell.angle_gamma   90.00
#
_symmetry.space_group_name_H-M   'P 1'
#
loop_
_entity.id
_entity.type
_entity.pdbx_description
1 polymer ?
#
loop_
_entity_poly.entity_id
_entity_poly.type
_entity_poly.pdbx_seq_one_letter_code
_entity_poly.pdbx_strand_id
1 'polypeptide(L)'
;MRNDFNEIINGINGAIKRAVDRFGDPKIQYLDINPAFNDHRFCEPGHTFADQLNGSKKVWLWNSPARQFVAIRNGSDTKVYEAGFDPSDTTHPPPPPTDEFSYLLDYPEGEPQLVNDRWLTVYRDPKDAYHSMELRGVPEDYSDASSGSNGYIARTLHPTQDGHKAMGDIISQHLTLIYRCPSGCTCFASGFISCT
;
A
#
# COMPACT_ATOMS: atom_id res chain seq x y z
N MET A 1 -9.10 -3.20 8.32
CA MET A 1 -7.71 -3.08 7.81
C MET A 1 -7.41 -1.73 7.17
N ARG A 2 -8.08 -1.31 6.07
CA ARG A 2 -7.80 -0.01 5.42
C ARG A 2 -8.04 1.21 6.33
N ASN A 3 -9.12 1.23 7.11
CA ASN A 3 -9.36 2.24 8.15
C ASN A 3 -8.32 2.17 9.26
N ASP A 4 -8.00 0.96 9.73
CA ASP A 4 -7.02 0.74 10.79
C ASP A 4 -5.64 1.30 10.40
N PHE A 5 -5.26 1.24 9.11
CA PHE A 5 -4.04 1.89 8.61
C PHE A 5 -4.07 3.42 8.79
N ASN A 6 -5.20 4.07 8.47
CA ASN A 6 -5.35 5.51 8.67
C ASN A 6 -5.18 5.88 10.16
N GLU A 7 -5.77 5.09 11.06
CA GLU A 7 -5.66 5.28 12.51
C GLU A 7 -4.21 5.08 13.01
N ILE A 8 -3.54 4.04 12.54
CA ILE A 8 -2.13 3.76 12.89
C ILE A 8 -1.23 4.90 12.42
N ILE A 9 -1.41 5.40 11.19
CA ILE A 9 -0.63 6.53 10.64
C ILE A 9 -0.81 7.76 11.53
N ASN A 10 -2.04 8.10 11.91
CA ASN A 10 -2.34 9.23 12.79
C ASN A 10 -1.67 9.05 14.17
N GLY A 11 -1.73 7.84 14.73
CA GLY A 11 -1.10 7.52 16.01
C GLY A 11 0.42 7.67 15.99
N ILE A 12 1.08 7.14 14.95
CA ILE A 12 2.53 7.23 14.76
C ILE A 12 2.96 8.69 14.55
N ASN A 13 2.29 9.43 13.68
CA ASN A 13 2.56 10.86 13.45
C ASN A 13 2.46 11.67 14.74
N GLY A 14 1.40 11.44 15.54
CA GLY A 14 1.26 12.07 16.85
C GLY A 14 2.37 11.70 17.83
N ALA A 15 2.86 10.45 17.81
CA ALA A 15 3.97 10.02 18.66
C ALA A 15 5.30 10.66 18.24
N ILE A 16 5.60 10.73 16.95
CA ILE A 16 6.79 11.40 16.41
C ILE A 16 6.76 12.88 16.79
N LYS A 17 5.62 13.57 16.59
CA LYS A 17 5.49 14.97 16.99
C LYS A 17 5.82 15.17 18.46
N ARG A 18 5.22 14.38 19.35
CA ARG A 18 5.49 14.46 20.80
C ARG A 18 6.96 14.22 21.14
N ALA A 19 7.61 13.30 20.44
CA ALA A 19 9.04 13.04 20.64
C ALA A 19 9.88 14.27 20.25
N VAL A 20 9.63 14.86 19.08
CA VAL A 20 10.32 16.08 18.63
C VAL A 20 10.09 17.24 19.60
N ASP A 21 8.84 17.49 19.99
CA ASP A 21 8.49 18.54 20.94
C ASP A 21 9.23 18.35 22.28
N ARG A 22 9.38 17.10 22.75
CA ARG A 22 10.07 16.77 24.00
C ARG A 22 11.58 16.92 23.92
N PHE A 23 12.20 16.66 22.77
CA PHE A 23 13.63 16.89 22.57
C PHE A 23 13.96 18.38 22.65
N GLY A 24 13.06 19.25 22.15
CA GLY A 24 13.22 20.70 22.23
C GLY A 24 14.45 21.25 21.50
N ASP A 25 15.07 20.45 20.62
CA ASP A 25 16.20 20.88 19.80
C ASP A 25 15.66 21.62 18.56
N PRO A 26 15.99 22.91 18.36
CA PRO A 26 15.53 23.68 17.21
C PRO A 26 16.02 23.13 15.85
N LYS A 27 17.02 22.25 15.84
CA LYS A 27 17.50 21.55 14.63
C LYS A 27 16.64 20.34 14.25
N ILE A 28 15.78 19.87 15.14
CA ILE A 28 14.89 18.74 14.91
C ILE A 28 13.46 19.31 14.80
N GLN A 29 12.86 19.15 13.63
CA GLN A 29 11.52 19.68 13.36
C GLN A 29 10.58 18.55 12.97
N TYR A 30 9.35 18.63 13.46
CA TYR A 30 8.26 17.81 12.98
C TYR A 30 7.51 18.60 11.92
N LEU A 31 7.38 18.02 10.73
CA LEU A 31 6.55 18.54 9.66
C LEU A 31 5.37 17.60 9.45
N ASP A 32 4.16 18.14 9.60
CA ASP A 32 2.96 17.39 9.34
C ASP A 32 2.68 17.29 7.83
N ILE A 33 3.05 16.16 7.24
CA ILE A 33 2.75 15.84 5.83
C ILE A 33 1.38 15.17 5.67
N ASN A 34 0.70 14.83 6.77
CA ASN A 34 -0.56 14.11 6.75
C ASN A 34 -1.65 14.80 5.92
N PRO A 35 -1.75 16.15 5.89
CA PRO A 35 -2.68 16.87 5.02
C PRO A 35 -2.48 16.65 3.52
N ALA A 36 -1.29 16.18 3.08
CA ALA A 36 -1.04 15.86 1.68
C ALA A 36 -1.96 14.75 1.15
N PHE A 37 -2.57 13.96 2.03
CA PHE A 37 -3.45 12.85 1.66
C PHE A 37 -4.93 13.12 1.98
N ASN A 38 -5.31 14.34 2.34
CA ASN A 38 -6.72 14.66 2.59
C ASN A 38 -7.57 14.36 1.34
N ASP A 39 -8.72 13.71 1.52
CA ASP A 39 -9.60 13.22 0.45
C ASP A 39 -8.93 12.18 -0.48
N HIS A 40 -7.72 11.74 -0.13
CA HIS A 40 -6.91 10.79 -0.90
C HIS A 40 -6.43 9.59 -0.08
N ARG A 41 -6.99 9.39 1.13
CA ARG A 41 -6.74 8.20 1.95
C ARG A 41 -7.59 7.03 1.52
N PHE A 42 -7.29 5.89 2.12
CA PHE A 42 -8.23 4.79 2.05
C PHE A 42 -9.54 5.13 2.75
N CYS A 43 -10.64 4.64 2.18
CA CYS A 43 -11.98 4.70 2.77
C CYS A 43 -12.51 6.10 3.07
N GLU A 44 -12.08 7.12 2.32
CA GLU A 44 -12.68 8.45 2.37
C GLU A 44 -14.17 8.42 1.97
N PRO A 45 -14.99 9.34 2.51
CA PRO A 45 -16.42 9.42 2.17
C PRO A 45 -16.65 9.48 0.65
N GLY A 46 -17.51 8.61 0.13
CA GLY A 46 -17.82 8.54 -1.30
C GLY A 46 -16.82 7.76 -2.16
N HIS A 47 -15.78 7.15 -1.57
CA HIS A 47 -14.91 6.22 -2.29
C HIS A 47 -15.56 4.83 -2.34
N THR A 48 -15.63 4.26 -3.53
CA THR A 48 -16.01 2.85 -3.74
C THR A 48 -14.81 1.93 -3.50
N PHE A 49 -15.01 0.61 -3.40
CA PHE A 49 -13.89 -0.33 -3.33
C PHE A 49 -12.95 -0.22 -4.55
N ALA A 50 -13.52 -0.04 -5.76
CA ALA A 50 -12.74 0.16 -6.97
C ALA A 50 -11.87 1.44 -6.90
N ASP A 51 -12.35 2.48 -6.20
CA ASP A 51 -11.57 3.69 -5.95
C ASP A 51 -10.36 3.46 -5.03
N GLN A 52 -10.35 2.38 -4.26
CA GLN A 52 -9.26 2.01 -3.35
C GLN A 52 -8.15 1.21 -4.04
N LEU A 53 -8.26 0.95 -5.35
CA LEU A 53 -7.31 0.13 -6.11
C LEU A 53 -6.46 1.01 -7.04
N ASN A 54 -5.30 0.50 -7.48
CA ASN A 54 -4.33 1.22 -8.32
C ASN A 54 -4.89 1.83 -9.62
N GLY A 55 -6.01 1.31 -10.13
CA GLY A 55 -6.67 1.87 -11.31
C GLY A 55 -7.36 3.22 -11.06
N SER A 56 -7.56 3.62 -9.81
CA SER A 56 -8.17 4.89 -9.44
C SER A 56 -7.14 5.94 -9.04
N LYS A 57 -7.41 7.19 -9.39
CA LYS A 57 -6.62 8.37 -8.97
C LYS A 57 -7.13 9.00 -7.66
N LYS A 58 -8.19 8.44 -7.06
CA LYS A 58 -8.77 8.98 -5.85
C LYS A 58 -7.91 8.71 -4.62
N VAL A 59 -7.19 7.59 -4.60
CA VAL A 59 -6.28 7.25 -3.49
C VAL A 59 -4.84 7.47 -3.92
N TRP A 60 -4.06 8.17 -3.09
CA TRP A 60 -2.66 8.50 -3.39
C TRP A 60 -1.65 7.56 -2.74
N LEU A 61 -2.12 6.39 -2.32
CA LEU A 61 -1.30 5.29 -1.84
C LEU A 61 -1.54 4.11 -2.77
N TRP A 62 -0.45 3.54 -3.29
CA TRP A 62 -0.52 2.33 -4.08
C TRP A 62 -1.14 1.20 -3.25
N ASN A 63 -2.17 0.59 -3.80
CA ASN A 63 -2.89 -0.54 -3.26
C ASN A 63 -3.39 -1.44 -4.40
N SER A 64 -2.52 -2.33 -4.89
CA SER A 64 -2.96 -3.50 -5.66
C SER A 64 -2.77 -4.73 -4.77
N PRO A 65 -3.79 -5.15 -4.01
CA PRO A 65 -3.82 -6.53 -3.60
C PRO A 65 -3.89 -7.35 -4.90
N ALA A 66 -2.87 -8.18 -5.15
CA ALA A 66 -2.84 -9.02 -6.35
C ALA A 66 -4.17 -9.77 -6.49
N ARG A 67 -4.78 -9.71 -7.68
CA ARG A 67 -5.99 -10.48 -7.98
C ARG A 67 -5.57 -11.92 -8.16
N GLN A 68 -5.68 -12.66 -7.07
CA GLN A 68 -5.32 -14.07 -7.03
C GLN A 68 -6.58 -14.91 -7.13
N PHE A 69 -6.57 -15.88 -8.04
CA PHE A 69 -7.59 -16.89 -8.16
C PHE A 69 -7.03 -18.14 -7.48
N VAL A 70 -7.68 -18.56 -6.40
CA VAL A 70 -7.32 -19.75 -5.64
C VAL A 70 -8.33 -20.83 -5.97
N ALA A 71 -7.91 -21.94 -6.55
CA ALA A 71 -8.78 -23.10 -6.70
C ALA A 71 -8.29 -24.20 -5.76
N ILE A 72 -9.10 -24.55 -4.75
CA ILE A 72 -8.82 -25.67 -3.84
C ILE A 72 -9.63 -26.87 -4.31
N ARG A 73 -8.95 -28.01 -4.49
CA ARG A 73 -9.54 -29.29 -4.83
C ARG A 73 -9.41 -30.24 -3.65
N ASN A 74 -10.48 -30.94 -3.33
CA ASN A 74 -10.51 -32.02 -2.34
C ASN A 74 -11.38 -33.16 -2.89
N GLY A 75 -10.73 -34.22 -3.40
CA GLY A 75 -11.43 -35.31 -4.08
C GLY A 75 -12.06 -34.85 -5.40
N SER A 76 -13.38 -35.04 -5.55
CA SER A 76 -14.15 -34.55 -6.70
C SER A 76 -14.54 -33.07 -6.61
N ASP A 77 -14.41 -32.47 -5.43
CA ASP A 77 -14.93 -31.14 -5.17
C ASP A 77 -13.86 -30.11 -5.47
N THR A 78 -14.19 -29.12 -6.31
CA THR A 78 -13.34 -27.97 -6.60
C THR A 78 -14.06 -26.70 -6.22
N LYS A 79 -13.44 -25.90 -5.34
CA LYS A 79 -13.91 -24.56 -4.98
C LYS A 79 -12.94 -23.53 -5.52
N VAL A 80 -13.47 -22.53 -6.21
CA VAL A 80 -12.69 -21.41 -6.74
C VAL A 80 -13.04 -20.17 -5.93
N TYR A 81 -11.99 -19.49 -5.50
CA TYR A 81 -12.00 -18.28 -4.72
C TYR A 81 -11.25 -17.21 -5.50
N GLU A 82 -11.73 -15.98 -5.47
CA GLU A 82 -11.06 -14.85 -6.10
C GLU A 82 -10.74 -13.83 -5.01
N ALA A 83 -9.45 -13.64 -4.76
CA ALA A 83 -8.93 -12.66 -3.84
C ALA A 83 -8.86 -11.29 -4.54
N GLY A 84 -9.10 -10.23 -3.78
CA GLY A 84 -9.03 -8.85 -4.28
C GLY A 84 -10.39 -8.20 -4.57
N PHE A 85 -11.50 -8.82 -4.17
CA PHE A 85 -12.84 -8.19 -4.21
C PHE A 85 -13.19 -7.40 -2.96
N ASP A 86 -14.25 -6.59 -3.10
CA ASP A 86 -14.88 -5.89 -2.00
C ASP A 86 -15.37 -6.94 -0.98
N PRO A 87 -14.87 -6.94 0.27
CA PRO A 87 -15.31 -7.90 1.28
C PRO A 87 -16.79 -7.75 1.66
N SER A 88 -17.46 -6.66 1.26
CA SER A 88 -18.91 -6.48 1.42
C SER A 88 -19.74 -7.02 0.25
N ASP A 89 -19.09 -7.42 -0.85
CA ASP A 89 -19.76 -7.99 -2.01
C ASP A 89 -20.04 -9.49 -1.81
N THR A 90 -21.30 -9.80 -1.53
CA THR A 90 -21.79 -11.17 -1.31
C THR A 90 -22.05 -11.94 -2.61
N THR A 91 -21.85 -11.32 -3.78
CA THR A 91 -22.00 -11.99 -5.08
C THR A 91 -20.76 -12.77 -5.50
N HIS A 92 -19.63 -12.53 -4.83
CA HIS A 92 -18.38 -13.26 -5.02
C HIS A 92 -18.18 -14.31 -3.92
N PRO A 93 -17.47 -15.43 -4.21
CA PRO A 93 -17.16 -16.42 -3.20
C PRO A 93 -16.37 -15.80 -2.04
N PRO A 94 -16.65 -16.19 -0.78
CA PRO A 94 -15.82 -15.78 0.36
C PRO A 94 -14.35 -16.20 0.13
N PRO A 95 -13.36 -15.61 0.80
CA PRO A 95 -11.97 -16.07 0.71
C PRO A 95 -11.85 -17.56 1.08
N PRO A 96 -10.78 -18.25 0.62
CA PRO A 96 -10.55 -19.65 1.00
C PRO A 96 -10.42 -19.80 2.53
N PRO A 97 -10.78 -20.96 3.11
CA PRO A 97 -10.52 -21.25 4.51
C PRO A 97 -9.03 -21.05 4.85
N THR A 98 -8.74 -20.21 5.85
CA THR A 98 -7.38 -19.77 6.16
C THR A 98 -6.46 -20.93 6.56
N ASP A 99 -6.99 -21.92 7.28
CA ASP A 99 -6.28 -23.11 7.74
C ASP A 99 -5.86 -24.01 6.59
N GLU A 100 -6.79 -24.33 5.69
CA GLU A 100 -6.54 -25.15 4.49
C GLU A 100 -5.57 -24.45 3.53
N PHE A 101 -5.80 -23.16 3.28
CA PHE A 101 -4.93 -22.34 2.44
C PHE A 101 -3.50 -22.27 2.99
N SER A 102 -3.35 -21.98 4.28
CA SER A 102 -2.03 -21.87 4.92
C SER A 102 -1.30 -23.21 4.94
N TYR A 103 -2.02 -24.31 5.17
CA TYR A 103 -1.44 -25.65 5.13
C TYR A 103 -0.88 -26.01 3.76
N LEU A 104 -1.64 -25.75 2.68
CA LEU A 104 -1.21 -26.11 1.32
C LEU A 104 -0.01 -25.27 0.83
N LEU A 105 0.14 -24.03 1.30
CA LEU A 105 1.27 -23.17 0.93
C LEU A 105 2.65 -23.79 1.23
N ASP A 106 2.73 -24.70 2.20
CA ASP A 106 3.98 -25.38 2.59
C ASP A 106 4.41 -26.47 1.60
N TYR A 107 3.58 -26.82 0.61
CA TYR A 107 3.82 -27.94 -0.31
C TYR A 107 3.72 -27.55 -1.79
N PRO A 108 4.62 -26.70 -2.31
CA PRO A 108 4.63 -26.34 -3.72
C PRO A 108 4.95 -27.55 -4.60
N GLU A 109 4.14 -27.74 -5.64
CA GLU A 109 4.33 -28.74 -6.68
C GLU A 109 5.02 -28.09 -7.89
N GLY A 110 6.35 -28.04 -7.83
CA GLY A 110 7.20 -27.48 -8.87
C GLY A 110 7.32 -25.96 -8.84
N GLU A 111 7.93 -25.41 -9.89
CA GLU A 111 8.16 -23.97 -10.04
C GLU A 111 6.93 -23.27 -10.63
N PRO A 112 6.67 -21.99 -10.29
CA PRO A 112 5.62 -21.19 -10.92
C PRO A 112 5.76 -21.14 -12.45
N GLN A 113 4.64 -21.27 -13.16
CA GLN A 113 4.60 -21.32 -14.63
C GLN A 113 3.64 -20.27 -15.18
N LEU A 114 3.94 -19.73 -16.37
CA LEU A 114 3.00 -18.87 -17.08
C LEU A 114 2.08 -19.73 -17.95
N VAL A 115 0.78 -19.78 -17.62
CA VAL A 115 -0.24 -20.58 -18.33
C VAL A 115 -1.42 -19.68 -18.68
N ASN A 116 -1.74 -19.56 -19.98
CA ASN A 116 -2.80 -18.67 -20.49
C ASN A 116 -2.68 -17.24 -19.94
N ASP A 117 -1.48 -16.67 -20.06
CA ASP A 117 -1.16 -15.31 -19.60
C ASP A 117 -1.42 -15.09 -18.10
N ARG A 118 -1.31 -16.16 -17.28
CA ARG A 118 -1.44 -16.10 -15.83
C ARG A 118 -0.32 -16.90 -15.18
N TRP A 119 0.32 -16.34 -14.15
CA TRP A 119 1.18 -17.11 -13.28
C TRP A 119 0.34 -18.16 -12.58
N LEU A 120 0.78 -19.41 -12.62
CA LEU A 120 0.19 -20.57 -11.99
C LEU A 120 1.23 -21.18 -11.07
N THR A 121 0.91 -21.28 -9.78
CA THR A 121 1.63 -22.11 -8.82
C THR A 121 0.68 -23.19 -8.33
N VAL A 122 1.13 -24.44 -8.34
CA VAL A 122 0.36 -25.57 -7.85
C VAL A 122 0.94 -25.99 -6.51
N TYR A 123 0.07 -26.38 -5.59
CA TYR A 123 0.41 -26.89 -4.27
C TYR A 123 -0.35 -28.20 -4.06
N ARG A 124 0.28 -29.20 -3.44
CA ARG A 124 -0.34 -30.52 -3.25
C ARG A 124 -0.03 -31.07 -1.88
N ASP A 125 -1.08 -31.53 -1.19
CA ASP A 125 -0.93 -32.21 0.09
C ASP A 125 -0.13 -33.52 -0.10
N PRO A 126 1.01 -33.71 0.59
CA PRO A 126 1.79 -34.93 0.47
C PRO A 126 1.08 -36.15 1.06
N LYS A 127 0.04 -35.95 1.89
CA LYS A 127 -0.72 -37.04 2.54
C LYS A 127 -1.97 -37.43 1.75
N ASP A 128 -2.44 -36.57 0.85
CA ASP A 128 -3.62 -36.80 0.02
C ASP A 128 -3.41 -36.25 -1.39
N ALA A 129 -3.22 -37.15 -2.34
CA ALA A 129 -2.99 -36.79 -3.74
C ALA A 129 -4.19 -36.06 -4.39
N TYR A 130 -5.38 -36.15 -3.80
CA TYR A 130 -6.59 -35.48 -4.29
C TYR A 130 -6.86 -34.12 -3.61
N HIS A 131 -6.01 -33.73 -2.65
CA HIS A 131 -6.05 -32.45 -1.99
C HIS A 131 -4.97 -31.51 -2.55
N SER A 132 -5.38 -30.45 -3.23
CA SER A 132 -4.45 -29.54 -3.92
C SER A 132 -5.01 -28.13 -4.03
N MET A 133 -4.11 -27.17 -4.27
CA MET A 133 -4.45 -25.78 -4.52
C MET A 133 -3.73 -25.27 -5.76
N GLU A 134 -4.47 -24.61 -6.65
CA GLU A 134 -3.91 -23.81 -7.73
C GLU A 134 -4.02 -22.33 -7.35
N LEU A 135 -2.91 -21.63 -7.32
CA LEU A 135 -2.84 -20.19 -7.18
C LEU A 135 -2.56 -19.58 -8.54
N ARG A 136 -3.49 -18.77 -9.06
CA ARG A 136 -3.32 -18.06 -10.33
C ARG A 136 -3.31 -16.55 -10.12
N GLY A 137 -2.46 -15.84 -10.81
CA GLY A 137 -2.48 -14.37 -10.83
C GLY A 137 -2.12 -13.81 -12.20
N VAL A 138 -2.60 -12.61 -12.50
CA VAL A 138 -2.25 -11.94 -13.76
C VAL A 138 -0.82 -11.39 -13.66
N PRO A 139 0.03 -11.53 -14.69
CA PRO A 139 1.39 -11.04 -14.68
C PRO A 139 1.47 -9.56 -14.35
N GLU A 140 0.49 -8.74 -14.73
CA GLU A 140 0.43 -7.31 -14.42
C GLU A 140 0.45 -7.04 -12.91
N ASP A 141 -0.24 -7.87 -12.11
CA ASP A 141 -0.21 -7.79 -10.64
C ASP A 141 1.16 -8.20 -10.06
N TYR A 142 2.01 -8.87 -10.85
CA TYR A 142 3.36 -9.29 -10.49
C TYR A 142 4.48 -8.51 -11.21
N SER A 143 4.23 -7.89 -12.37
CA SER A 143 5.19 -7.20 -13.23
C SER A 143 5.33 -5.73 -12.84
N ASP A 144 4.32 -5.17 -12.19
CA ASP A 144 4.42 -3.93 -11.44
C ASP A 144 5.37 -4.07 -10.22
N ALA A 145 5.77 -5.30 -9.87
CA ALA A 145 6.82 -5.58 -8.91
C ALA A 145 8.24 -5.65 -9.50
N SER A 146 8.40 -5.80 -10.82
CA SER A 146 9.70 -6.13 -11.44
C SER A 146 10.13 -5.26 -12.63
N SER A 147 9.29 -4.36 -13.14
CA SER A 147 9.62 -3.56 -14.33
C SER A 147 9.86 -2.07 -14.04
N GLY A 148 11.14 -1.71 -13.95
CA GLY A 148 11.82 -0.47 -14.42
C GLY A 148 11.19 0.94 -14.37
N SER A 149 9.99 1.15 -13.81
CA SER A 149 9.34 2.45 -13.74
C SER A 149 9.59 3.11 -12.38
N ASN A 150 10.05 4.37 -12.42
CA ASN A 150 10.52 5.15 -11.28
C ASN A 150 9.39 5.61 -10.34
N GLY A 151 8.69 4.68 -9.69
CA GLY A 151 7.62 4.98 -8.74
C GLY A 151 6.82 3.76 -8.31
N TYR A 152 7.51 2.72 -7.85
CA TYR A 152 7.03 1.34 -7.73
C TYR A 152 5.64 1.16 -7.10
N ILE A 153 4.71 0.69 -7.93
CA ILE A 153 3.43 0.07 -7.58
C ILE A 153 3.63 -1.17 -6.67
N ALA A 154 4.80 -1.81 -6.75
CA ALA A 154 5.26 -2.94 -5.92
C ALA A 154 5.24 -2.72 -4.39
N ARG A 155 5.14 -1.47 -3.93
CA ARG A 155 5.18 -1.12 -2.51
C ARG A 155 3.77 -0.80 -2.07
N THR A 156 3.03 -1.82 -1.66
CA THR A 156 1.72 -1.63 -1.03
C THR A 156 1.84 -0.56 0.05
N LEU A 157 0.95 0.42 0.03
CA LEU A 157 0.90 1.60 0.90
C LEU A 157 1.99 2.66 0.65
N HIS A 158 2.72 2.61 -0.47
CA HIS A 158 3.64 3.68 -0.86
C HIS A 158 2.90 4.83 -1.56
N PRO A 159 3.31 6.10 -1.37
CA PRO A 159 2.72 7.21 -2.11
C PRO A 159 2.86 7.04 -3.63
N THR A 160 1.78 7.38 -4.34
CA THR A 160 1.81 7.56 -5.80
C THR A 160 2.67 8.77 -6.17
N GLN A 161 2.89 9.00 -7.47
CA GLN A 161 3.60 10.20 -7.92
C GLN A 161 2.88 11.49 -7.48
N ASP A 162 1.54 11.49 -7.50
CA ASP A 162 0.74 12.63 -7.03
C ASP A 162 0.85 12.80 -5.51
N GLY A 163 0.84 11.70 -4.75
CA GLY A 163 1.10 11.71 -3.31
C GLY A 163 2.48 12.26 -2.95
N HIS A 164 3.53 11.83 -3.67
CA HIS A 164 4.89 12.39 -3.52
C HIS A 164 4.94 13.88 -3.81
N LYS A 165 4.28 14.32 -4.88
CA LYS A 165 4.20 15.74 -5.23
C LYS A 165 3.53 16.54 -4.12
N ALA A 166 2.38 16.10 -3.62
CA ALA A 166 1.65 16.79 -2.57
C ALA A 166 2.45 16.89 -1.26
N MET A 167 3.16 15.82 -0.89
CA MET A 167 4.11 15.85 0.23
C MET A 167 5.24 16.87 -0.02
N GLY A 168 5.81 16.85 -1.23
CA GLY A 168 6.87 17.78 -1.64
C GLY A 168 6.44 19.25 -1.60
N ASP A 169 5.19 19.54 -1.95
CA ASP A 169 4.62 20.88 -1.89
C ASP A 169 4.55 21.38 -0.43
N ILE A 170 4.13 20.55 0.53
CA ILE A 170 4.12 20.89 1.97
C ILE A 170 5.54 21.15 2.48
N ILE A 171 6.49 20.27 2.13
CA ILE A 171 7.91 20.44 2.52
C ILE A 171 8.47 21.75 1.96
N SER A 172 8.22 22.03 0.68
CA SER A 172 8.72 23.23 0.01
C SER A 172 8.13 24.50 0.62
N GLN A 173 6.84 24.48 0.97
CA GLN A 173 6.19 25.59 1.68
C GLN A 173 6.81 25.84 3.05
N HIS A 174 7.05 24.77 3.83
CA HIS A 174 7.68 24.88 5.16
C HIS A 174 9.11 25.43 5.07
N LEU A 175 9.92 24.91 4.14
CA LEU A 175 11.27 25.41 3.90
C LEU A 175 11.26 26.87 3.44
N THR A 176 10.28 27.27 2.63
CA THR A 176 10.11 28.67 2.23
C THR A 176 9.85 29.57 3.42
N LEU A 177 9.12 29.13 4.46
CA LEU A 177 8.93 29.92 5.68
C LEU A 177 10.21 30.07 6.51
N ILE A 178 11.05 29.02 6.55
CA ILE A 178 12.33 29.05 7.27
C ILE A 178 13.36 29.92 6.56
N TYR A 179 13.45 29.81 5.23
CA TYR A 179 14.48 30.44 4.43
C TYR A 179 14.03 31.73 3.73
N ARG A 180 12.75 32.13 3.85
CA ARG A 180 12.32 33.45 3.39
C ARG A 180 13.00 34.50 4.24
N CYS A 181 13.82 35.31 3.58
CA CYS A 181 14.38 36.47 4.22
C CYS A 181 13.35 37.60 4.25
N PRO A 182 12.88 38.04 5.43
CA PRO A 182 11.95 39.16 5.49
C PRO A 182 12.61 40.42 4.93
N SER A 183 11.81 41.27 4.27
CA SER A 183 12.28 42.56 3.76
C SER A 183 12.91 43.39 4.88
N GLY A 184 14.15 43.85 4.70
CA GLY A 184 14.90 44.58 5.73
C GLY A 184 15.70 43.69 6.70
N CYS A 185 15.73 42.38 6.48
CA CYS A 185 16.56 41.45 7.24
C CYS A 185 17.68 40.85 6.36
N THR A 186 18.77 40.46 7.01
CA THR A 186 19.86 39.67 6.45
C THR A 186 19.72 38.23 6.93
N CYS A 187 19.71 37.28 5.99
CA CYS A 187 19.57 35.87 6.30
C CYS A 187 20.83 35.11 5.95
N PHE A 188 21.34 34.39 6.94
CA PHE A 188 22.56 33.62 6.82
C PHE A 188 22.24 32.20 6.35
N ALA A 189 23.16 31.56 5.64
CA ALA A 189 23.01 30.18 5.16
C ALA A 189 22.78 29.17 6.31
N SER A 190 23.08 29.53 7.55
CA SER A 190 22.78 28.77 8.77
C SER A 190 21.31 28.80 9.20
N GLY A 191 20.45 29.56 8.51
CA GLY A 191 19.06 29.81 8.93
C GLY A 191 18.90 30.92 9.97
N PHE A 192 19.99 31.61 10.33
CA PHE A 192 19.93 32.76 11.24
C PHE A 192 19.40 34.00 10.50
N ILE A 193 18.52 34.77 11.12
CA ILE A 193 17.92 36.00 10.55
C ILE A 193 18.30 37.18 11.46
N SER A 194 18.82 38.26 10.88
CA SER A 194 19.12 39.51 11.57
C SER A 194 18.37 40.66 10.89
N CYS A 195 17.52 41.36 11.62
CA CYS A 195 16.75 42.50 11.12
C CYS A 195 17.27 43.79 11.76
N THR A 196 17.41 44.85 10.97
CA THR A 196 17.75 46.21 11.43
C THR A 196 16.51 47.02 11.75
#